data_AF-A0A5M6D3N3-F1
#
_entry.id   AF-A0A5M6D3N3-F1
#
_cell.length_a   1.000
_cell.length_b   1.000
_cell.length_c   1.000
_cell.angle_alpha   90.00
_cell.angle_beta   90.00
_cell.angle_gamma   90.00
#
_symmetry.space_group_name_H-M   'P 1'
#
loop_
_entity.id
_entity.type
_entity.pdbx_description
1 polymer ?
#
loop_
_entity_poly.entity_id
_entity_poly.type
_entity_poly.pdbx_seq_one_letter_code
_entity_poly.pdbx_strand_id
1 'polypeptide(L)'
;MNNLSLSREKKLETALVLVVGLLVLHVIFKYESFLLAAQIIGALCILSEHVLTLVAWGWTKLALALGYINGIILLTLIFFLVLCPVAFLYRFKNKDPLQLKKKSSGSYFITRNHTYTAQDLEKLW
;
A
#
# COMPACT_ATOMS: atom_id res chain seq x y z
N MET A 1 -7.42 -18.03 17.99
CA MET A 1 -7.06 -16.78 18.70
C MET A 1 -5.62 -16.45 18.36
N ASN A 2 -5.39 -15.76 17.23
CA ASN A 2 -4.02 -15.43 16.78
C ASN A 2 -3.64 -14.05 17.33
N ASN A 3 -2.92 -14.06 18.45
CA ASN A 3 -1.74 -13.26 18.80
C ASN A 3 -1.63 -11.87 18.15
N LEU A 4 -2.63 -10.99 18.30
CA LEU A 4 -2.35 -9.55 18.35
C LEU A 4 -1.97 -9.23 19.80
N SER A 5 -0.66 -9.20 20.11
CA SER A 5 -0.15 -8.73 21.40
C SER A 5 -0.29 -7.21 21.50
N LEU A 6 -1.53 -6.71 21.46
CA LEU A 6 -1.82 -5.33 21.79
C LEU A 6 -1.72 -5.17 23.30
N SER A 7 -0.95 -4.18 23.75
CA SER A 7 -0.96 -3.79 25.16
C SER A 7 -2.38 -3.40 25.56
N ARG A 8 -2.75 -3.67 26.83
CA ARG A 8 -4.09 -3.35 27.35
C ARG A 8 -4.44 -1.87 27.12
N GLU A 9 -3.47 -0.99 27.28
CA GLU A 9 -3.59 0.45 26.99
C GLU A 9 -4.04 0.70 25.55
N LYS A 10 -3.40 0.08 24.57
CA LYS A 10 -3.74 0.24 23.14
C LYS A 10 -5.13 -0.30 22.81
N LYS A 11 -5.57 -1.37 23.48
CA LYS A 11 -6.94 -1.87 23.34
C LYS A 11 -7.95 -0.87 23.90
N LEU A 12 -7.69 -0.31 25.08
CA LEU A 12 -8.54 0.70 25.71
C LEU A 12 -8.60 1.99 24.89
N GLU A 13 -7.47 2.47 24.36
CA GLU A 13 -7.43 3.59 23.42
C GLU A 13 -8.32 3.30 22.20
N THR A 14 -8.25 2.10 21.62
CA THR A 14 -9.07 1.71 20.47
C THR A 14 -10.56 1.71 20.81
N ALA A 15 -10.93 1.17 21.97
CA ALA A 15 -12.32 1.20 22.44
C ALA A 15 -12.81 2.64 22.70
N LEU A 16 -11.97 3.48 23.28
CA LEU A 16 -12.27 4.90 23.51
C LEU A 16 -12.50 5.61 22.17
N VAL A 17 -11.61 5.43 21.18
CA VAL A 17 -11.74 6.02 19.85
C VAL A 17 -13.05 5.58 19.18
N LEU A 18 -13.45 4.32 19.33
CA LEU A 18 -14.73 3.82 18.82
C LEU A 18 -15.94 4.47 19.51
N VAL A 19 -15.92 4.57 20.84
CA VAL A 19 -17.01 5.22 21.61
C VAL A 19 -17.10 6.71 21.25
N VAL A 20 -15.97 7.41 21.18
CA VAL A 20 -15.93 8.83 20.77
C VAL A 20 -16.43 8.98 19.33
N GLY A 21 -16.05 8.09 18.41
CA GLY A 21 -16.55 8.08 17.04
C GLY A 21 -18.08 7.94 16.98
N LEU A 22 -18.66 7.04 17.77
CA LEU A 22 -20.12 6.89 17.87
C LEU A 22 -20.81 8.13 18.44
N LEU A 23 -20.20 8.80 19.42
CA LEU A 23 -20.72 10.05 19.99
C LEU A 23 -20.68 11.20 18.96
N VAL A 24 -19.60 11.31 18.19
CA VAL A 24 -19.51 12.30 17.10
C VAL A 24 -20.59 12.03 16.04
N LEU A 25 -20.83 10.76 15.69
CA LEU A 25 -21.92 10.39 14.78
C LEU A 25 -23.29 10.75 15.35
N HIS A 26 -23.51 10.58 16.66
CA HIS A 26 -24.74 11.04 17.31
C HIS A 26 -24.93 12.56 17.15
N VAL A 27 -23.88 13.37 17.33
CA VAL A 27 -23.97 14.83 17.18
C VAL A 27 -24.32 15.24 15.74
N ILE A 28 -23.75 14.55 14.75
CA ILE A 28 -23.99 14.87 13.33
C ILE A 28 -25.38 14.44 12.86
N PHE A 29 -25.78 13.20 13.17
CA PHE A 29 -27.00 12.61 12.66
C PHE A 29 -28.21 12.77 13.58
N LYS A 30 -28.01 13.17 14.84
CA LYS A 30 -29.02 13.40 15.88
C LYS A 30 -29.92 12.18 16.20
N TYR A 31 -29.48 10.97 15.89
CA TYR A 31 -30.21 9.75 16.27
C TYR A 31 -29.83 9.27 17.67
N GLU A 32 -30.83 9.14 18.55
CA GLU A 32 -30.71 8.61 19.92
C GLU A 32 -30.10 7.19 19.98
N SER A 33 -30.32 6.38 18.94
CA SER A 33 -29.80 5.01 18.88
C SER A 33 -28.27 4.92 18.97
N PHE A 34 -27.54 5.93 18.46
CA PHE A 34 -26.08 5.95 18.53
C PHE A 34 -25.55 6.24 19.93
N LEU A 35 -26.28 7.03 20.71
CA LEU A 35 -25.92 7.34 22.09
C LEU A 35 -26.08 6.09 22.97
N LEU A 36 -27.19 5.37 22.81
CA LEU A 36 -27.46 4.13 23.53
C LEU A 36 -26.43 3.04 23.16
N ALA A 37 -26.08 2.93 21.87
CA ALA A 37 -25.04 2.01 21.41
C ALA A 37 -23.66 2.35 21.99
N ALA A 38 -23.28 3.63 22.04
CA ALA A 38 -22.00 4.07 22.61
C ALA A 38 -21.90 3.74 24.11
N GLN A 39 -22.99 3.94 24.87
CA GLN A 39 -23.04 3.60 26.28
C GLN A 39 -22.92 2.10 26.53
N ILE A 40 -23.67 1.27 25.79
CA ILE A 40 -23.61 -0.19 25.92
C ILE A 40 -22.22 -0.72 25.55
N ILE A 41 -21.68 -0.28 24.42
CA ILE A 41 -20.37 -0.75 23.93
C ILE A 41 -19.26 -0.28 24.89
N GLY A 42 -19.31 0.97 25.36
CA GLY A 42 -18.37 1.49 26.36
C GLY A 42 -18.41 0.70 27.66
N ALA A 43 -19.60 0.43 28.19
CA ALA A 43 -19.77 -0.37 29.41
C ALA A 43 -19.25 -1.81 29.22
N LEU A 44 -19.63 -2.48 28.13
CA LEU A 44 -19.19 -3.85 27.84
C LEU A 44 -17.67 -3.97 27.68
N CYS A 45 -17.02 -2.98 27.08
CA CYS A 45 -15.57 -2.93 26.94
C CYS A 45 -14.83 -2.76 28.29
N ILE A 46 -15.44 -2.07 29.26
CA ILE A 46 -14.87 -1.90 30.61
C ILE A 46 -15.08 -3.18 31.43
N LEU A 47 -16.25 -3.81 31.32
CA LEU A 47 -16.61 -4.99 32.11
C LEU A 47 -15.93 -6.27 31.63
N SER A 48 -15.61 -6.38 30.34
CA SER A 48 -15.09 -7.62 29.74
C SER A 48 -13.86 -7.40 28.87
N GLU A 49 -12.73 -7.97 29.32
CA GLU A 49 -11.46 -8.01 28.56
C GLU A 49 -11.61 -8.80 27.24
N HIS A 50 -12.54 -9.77 27.19
CA HIS A 50 -12.85 -10.53 25.98
C HIS A 50 -13.50 -9.66 24.90
N VAL A 51 -14.50 -8.85 25.28
CA VAL A 51 -15.17 -7.92 24.35
C VAL A 51 -14.19 -6.88 23.86
N LEU A 52 -13.40 -6.30 24.76
CA LEU A 52 -12.34 -5.35 24.44
C LEU A 52 -11.37 -5.90 23.40
N THR A 53 -10.93 -7.15 23.57
CA THR A 53 -10.03 -7.82 22.63
C THR A 53 -10.69 -8.09 21.28
N LEU A 54 -11.96 -8.48 21.26
CA LEU A 54 -12.72 -8.73 20.03
C LEU A 54 -12.90 -7.44 19.21
N VAL A 55 -13.27 -6.35 19.89
CA VAL A 55 -13.46 -5.03 19.28
C VAL A 55 -12.15 -4.48 18.74
N ALA A 56 -11.07 -4.53 19.53
CA ALA A 56 -9.74 -4.10 19.09
C ALA A 56 -9.24 -4.93 17.90
N TRP A 57 -9.50 -6.24 17.90
CA TRP A 57 -9.18 -7.10 16.77
C TRP A 57 -9.99 -6.75 15.51
N GLY A 58 -11.30 -6.52 15.62
CA GLY A 58 -12.14 -6.10 14.50
C GLY A 58 -11.68 -4.76 13.91
N TRP A 59 -11.39 -3.79 14.76
CA TRP A 59 -10.86 -2.48 14.34
C TRP A 59 -9.51 -2.60 13.64
N THR A 60 -8.57 -3.37 14.20
CA THR A 60 -7.26 -3.55 13.58
C THR A 60 -7.32 -4.28 12.25
N LYS A 61 -8.26 -5.22 12.07
CA LYS A 61 -8.51 -5.85 10.75
C LYS A 61 -9.01 -4.85 9.72
N LEU A 62 -9.91 -3.95 10.09
CA LEU A 62 -10.34 -2.85 9.21
C LEU A 62 -9.18 -1.92 8.87
N ALA A 63 -8.38 -1.53 9.87
CA ALA A 63 -7.20 -0.68 9.65
C ALA A 63 -6.18 -1.34 8.71
N LEU A 64 -5.95 -2.65 8.84
CA LEU A 64 -5.05 -3.40 7.95
C LEU A 64 -5.58 -3.42 6.51
N ALA A 65 -6.88 -3.62 6.33
CA ALA A 65 -7.50 -3.58 5.00
C ALA A 65 -7.39 -2.20 4.36
N LEU A 66 -7.63 -1.12 5.13
CA LEU A 66 -7.43 0.24 4.66
C LEU A 66 -5.96 0.54 4.34
N GLY A 67 -5.02 0.02 5.13
CA GLY A 67 -3.59 0.13 4.86
C GLY A 67 -3.18 -0.52 3.54
N TYR A 68 -3.75 -1.69 3.22
CA TYR A 68 -3.52 -2.37 1.93
C TYR A 68 -4.03 -1.53 0.76
N ILE A 69 -5.25 -1.00 0.86
CA ILE A 69 -5.84 -0.13 -0.17
C ILE A 69 -4.99 1.13 -0.36
N ASN A 70 -4.54 1.75 0.74
CA ASN A 70 -3.68 2.92 0.69
C ASN A 70 -2.34 2.66 -0.01
N GLY A 71 -1.74 1.48 0.20
CA GLY A 71 -0.51 1.09 -0.49
C GLY A 71 -0.68 1.02 -2.01
N ILE A 72 -1.80 0.44 -2.47
CA ILE A 72 -2.14 0.41 -3.91
C ILE A 72 -2.34 1.84 -4.43
N ILE A 73 -3.16 2.64 -3.76
CA ILE A 73 -3.46 4.02 -4.18
C ILE A 73 -2.18 4.83 -4.30
N LEU A 74 -1.32 4.80 -3.28
CA LEU A 74 -0.07 5.55 -3.27
C LEU A 74 0.87 5.10 -4.39
N LEU A 75 1.02 3.79 -4.60
CA LEU A 75 1.86 3.26 -5.66
C LEU A 75 1.33 3.63 -7.05
N THR A 76 0.02 3.50 -7.27
CA THR A 76 -0.63 3.90 -8.53
C THR A 76 -0.46 5.40 -8.78
N LEU A 77 -0.63 6.21 -7.74
CA LEU A 77 -0.48 7.66 -7.84
C LEU A 77 0.95 8.05 -8.20
N ILE A 78 1.95 7.49 -7.52
CA ILE A 78 3.37 7.73 -7.81
C ILE A 78 3.71 7.23 -9.22
N PHE A 79 3.23 6.06 -9.61
CA PHE A 79 3.46 5.51 -10.93
C PHE A 79 2.91 6.44 -12.02
N PHE A 80 1.68 6.92 -11.87
CA PHE A 80 1.03 7.73 -12.89
C PHE A 80 1.51 9.19 -12.90
N LEU A 81 1.75 9.80 -11.74
CA LEU A 81 2.17 11.21 -11.64
C LEU A 81 3.67 11.42 -11.82
N VAL A 82 4.51 10.41 -11.53
CA VAL A 82 5.97 10.54 -11.57
C VAL A 82 6.58 9.63 -12.63
N LEU A 83 6.41 8.30 -12.51
CA LEU A 83 7.10 7.36 -13.41
C LEU A 83 6.60 7.45 -14.85
N CYS A 84 5.29 7.55 -15.06
CA CYS A 84 4.67 7.62 -16.37
C CYS A 84 5.13 8.85 -17.18
N PRO A 85 5.06 10.09 -16.66
CA PRO A 85 5.56 11.24 -17.40
C PRO A 85 7.07 11.19 -17.63
N VAL A 86 7.84 10.68 -16.66
CA VAL A 86 9.29 10.48 -16.85
C VAL A 86 9.57 9.49 -17.99
N ALA A 87 8.83 8.39 -18.06
CA ALA A 87 8.95 7.42 -19.15
C ALA A 87 8.54 8.03 -20.50
N PHE A 88 7.50 8.86 -20.52
CA PHE A 88 7.08 9.57 -21.73
C PHE A 88 8.15 10.58 -22.20
N LEU A 89 8.73 11.37 -21.28
CA LEU A 89 9.83 12.27 -21.56
C LEU A 89 11.08 11.53 -22.06
N TYR A 90 11.39 10.38 -21.46
CA TYR A 90 12.49 9.52 -21.90
C TYR A 90 12.24 8.98 -23.33
N ARG A 91 11.02 8.53 -23.61
CA ARG A 91 10.61 8.07 -24.95
C ARG A 91 10.63 9.19 -25.98
N PHE A 92 10.24 10.41 -25.60
CA PHE A 92 10.33 11.59 -26.46
C PHE A 92 11.78 11.92 -26.82
N LYS A 93 12.72 11.74 -25.88
CA LYS A 93 14.17 11.86 -26.16
C LYS A 93 14.73 10.75 -27.07
N ASN A 94 13.87 9.86 -27.58
CA ASN A 94 14.06 8.98 -28.75
C ASN A 94 15.39 8.22 -28.77
N LYS A 95 15.94 7.91 -27.60
CA LYS A 95 17.02 6.93 -27.47
C LYS A 95 16.38 5.59 -27.76
N ASP A 96 16.78 4.96 -28.85
CA ASP A 96 16.46 3.57 -29.18
C ASP A 96 17.62 2.68 -28.72
N PRO A 97 17.83 2.48 -27.40
CA PRO A 97 18.97 1.71 -26.89
C PRO A 97 18.92 0.25 -27.37
N LEU A 98 17.71 -0.25 -27.66
CA LEU A 98 17.46 -1.62 -28.10
C LEU A 98 17.46 -1.76 -29.63
N GLN A 99 17.72 -0.68 -30.38
CA GLN A 99 17.72 -0.65 -31.85
C GLN A 99 16.47 -1.32 -32.47
N LEU A 100 15.31 -1.14 -31.85
CA LEU A 100 14.05 -1.79 -32.24
C LEU A 100 13.42 -1.17 -33.49
N LYS A 101 13.84 0.04 -33.88
CA LYS A 101 13.38 0.65 -35.13
C LYS A 101 14.04 -0.05 -36.32
N LYS A 102 13.22 -0.34 -37.34
CA LYS A 102 13.66 -0.97 -38.60
C LYS A 102 14.78 -0.12 -39.23
N LYS A 103 16.02 -0.60 -39.18
CA LYS A 103 17.13 0.02 -39.90
C LYS A 103 16.93 -0.16 -41.40
N SER A 104 17.24 0.89 -42.18
CA SER A 104 17.25 0.83 -43.64
C SER A 104 18.25 -0.21 -44.21
N SER A 105 19.19 -0.68 -43.39
CA SER A 105 20.27 -1.60 -43.74
C SER A 105 19.86 -3.08 -43.88
N GLY A 106 18.58 -3.43 -43.69
CA GLY A 106 18.07 -4.80 -43.88
C GLY A 106 18.52 -5.83 -42.83
N SER A 107 19.39 -5.46 -41.89
CA SER A 107 19.93 -6.34 -40.86
C SER A 107 20.12 -5.58 -39.53
N TYR A 108 19.85 -6.25 -38.41
CA TYR A 108 20.14 -5.75 -37.06
C TYR A 108 21.55 -6.11 -36.59
N PHE A 109 22.29 -6.92 -37.36
CA PHE A 109 23.65 -7.28 -37.04
C PHE A 109 24.56 -6.04 -37.16
N ILE A 110 25.36 -5.82 -36.12
CA ILE A 110 26.41 -4.81 -36.08
C ILE A 110 27.75 -5.46 -36.46
N THR A 111 28.39 -4.95 -37.51
CA THR A 111 29.70 -5.42 -37.95
C THR A 111 30.73 -5.05 -36.88
N ARG A 112 31.22 -6.04 -36.14
CA ARG A 112 32.30 -5.85 -35.17
C ARG A 112 33.64 -6.14 -35.86
N ASN A 113 34.33 -5.09 -36.28
CA ASN A 113 35.72 -5.16 -36.73
C ASN A 113 36.65 -5.23 -35.50
N HIS A 114 36.49 -6.27 -34.71
CA HIS A 114 37.28 -6.53 -33.52
C HIS A 114 38.34 -7.57 -33.83
N THR A 115 39.60 -7.24 -33.60
CA THR A 115 40.72 -8.18 -33.75
C THR A 115 40.77 -9.08 -32.52
N TYR A 116 40.39 -10.34 -32.68
CA TYR A 116 40.34 -11.30 -31.57
C TYR A 116 41.71 -11.50 -30.93
N THR A 117 41.75 -11.38 -29.60
CA THR A 117 42.94 -11.64 -28.78
C THR A 117 42.72 -12.86 -27.90
N ALA A 118 43.81 -13.42 -27.36
CA ALA A 118 43.72 -14.60 -26.49
C ALA A 118 42.85 -14.35 -25.24
N GLN A 119 42.78 -13.10 -24.76
CA GLN A 119 41.95 -12.74 -23.60
C GLN A 119 40.44 -12.87 -23.87
N ASP A 120 40.00 -12.74 -25.13
CA ASP A 120 38.58 -12.86 -25.49
C ASP A 120 38.08 -14.31 -25.46
N LEU A 121 38.99 -15.28 -25.53
CA LEU A 121 38.69 -16.70 -25.43
C LEU A 121 38.59 -17.19 -23.98
N GLU A 122 39.14 -16.42 -23.02
CA GLU A 122 39.04 -16.73 -21.59
C GLU A 122 37.70 -16.27 -20.99
N LYS A 123 37.07 -15.24 -21.57
CA LYS A 123 35.76 -14.72 -21.16
C LYS A 123 34.80 -14.68 -22.34
N LEU A 124 34.21 -15.84 -22.62
CA LEU A 124 33.28 -16.07 -23.72
C LEU A 124 31.87 -15.46 -23.52
N TRP A 125 31.60 -14.82 -22.38
CA TRP A 125 30.28 -14.32 -21.98
C TRP A 125 30.29 -12.85 -21.57
#